data_AF-A0AAV8WNX2-F1
#
_entry.id   AF-A0AAV8WNX2-F1
#
_cell.length_a   1.000
_cell.length_b   1.000
_cell.length_c   1.000
_cell.angle_alpha   90.00
_cell.angle_beta   90.00
_cell.angle_gamma   90.00
#
_symmetry.space_group_name_H-M   'P 1'
#
loop_
_entity.id
_entity.type
_entity.pdbx_description
1 polymer ?
#
loop_
_entity_poly.entity_id
_entity_poly.type
_entity_poly.pdbx_seq_one_letter_code
_entity_poly.pdbx_strand_id
1 'polypeptide(L)'
;MQVGDIEECQALAEFYANRERTNTLQIGSVKTNVGHTEAVGGLVSLVKILIAIQTEIIPANLHFKTPAIDIPALSNGQLKVSKYPFI
;
A
#
# COMPACT_ATOMS: atom_id res chain seq x y z
N MET A 1 -0.08 -12.55 8.54
CA MET A 1 0.03 -11.95 7.21
C MET A 1 -0.30 -13.05 6.22
N GLN A 2 -1.20 -12.79 5.29
CA GLN A 2 -1.75 -13.84 4.43
C GLN A 2 -0.79 -14.04 3.26
N VAL A 3 -0.64 -15.27 2.74
CA VAL A 3 0.24 -15.57 1.59
C VAL A 3 -0.03 -14.63 0.40
N GLY A 4 -1.28 -14.19 0.22
CA GLY A 4 -1.65 -13.22 -0.81
C GLY A 4 -0.98 -11.84 -0.69
N ASP A 5 -0.71 -11.35 0.53
CA ASP A 5 -0.06 -10.05 0.73
C ASP A 5 1.37 -10.04 0.15
N ILE A 6 2.05 -11.20 0.23
CA ILE A 6 3.42 -11.38 -0.27
C ILE A 6 3.40 -11.32 -1.80
N GLU A 7 2.55 -12.13 -2.43
CA GLU A 7 2.42 -12.20 -3.89
C GLU A 7 1.98 -10.87 -4.51
N GLU A 8 0.99 -10.18 -3.90
CA GLU A 8 0.54 -8.85 -4.34
C GLU A 8 1.68 -7.82 -4.28
N CYS A 9 2.43 -7.79 -3.19
CA CYS A 9 3.55 -6.86 -3.04
C CYS A 9 4.69 -7.17 -4.03
N GLN A 10 4.99 -8.45 -4.26
CA GLN A 10 6.03 -8.85 -5.21
C GLN A 10 5.65 -8.46 -6.65
N ALA A 11 4.42 -8.75 -7.06
CA ALA A 11 3.92 -8.36 -8.38
C ALA A 11 3.96 -6.83 -8.56
N LEU A 12 3.52 -6.06 -7.56
CA LEU A 12 3.62 -4.59 -7.61
C LEU A 12 5.06 -4.11 -7.76
N ALA A 13 6.00 -4.73 -7.05
CA ALA A 13 7.40 -4.37 -7.13
C ALA A 13 8.01 -4.66 -8.50
N GLU A 14 7.69 -5.82 -9.08
CA GLU A 14 8.20 -6.25 -10.39
C GLU A 14 7.71 -5.33 -11.52
N PHE A 15 6.42 -5.03 -11.55
CA PHE A 15 5.82 -4.27 -12.65
C PHE A 15 5.93 -2.75 -12.48
N TYR A 16 5.85 -2.23 -11.26
CA TYR A 16 5.72 -0.78 -11.01
C TYR A 16 6.87 -0.15 -10.22
N ALA A 17 7.72 -0.95 -9.56
CA ALA A 17 8.88 -0.48 -8.79
C ALA A 17 10.20 -1.05 -9.32
N ASN A 18 10.32 -1.13 -10.65
CA ASN A 18 11.53 -1.56 -11.33
C ASN A 18 12.72 -0.63 -10.99
N ARG A 19 13.95 -1.09 -11.30
CA ARG A 19 15.19 -0.38 -10.92
C ARG A 19 15.41 0.97 -11.61
N GLU A 20 14.65 1.30 -12.65
CA GLU A 20 14.76 2.58 -13.36
C GLU A 20 13.96 3.69 -12.68
N ARG A 21 13.07 3.34 -11.74
CA ARG A 21 12.29 4.30 -10.98
C ARG A 21 13.18 5.00 -9.94
N THR A 22 13.24 6.32 -10.02
CA THR A 22 14.03 7.16 -9.08
C THR A 22 13.37 7.33 -7.71
N ASN A 23 12.04 7.20 -7.64
CA ASN A 23 11.26 7.40 -6.42
C ASN A 23 10.61 6.09 -5.95
N THR A 24 10.71 5.78 -4.65
CA THR A 24 10.03 4.63 -4.03
C THR A 24 8.52 4.64 -4.30
N LEU A 25 7.97 3.49 -4.68
CA LEU A 25 6.53 3.35 -4.89
C LEU A 25 5.80 3.32 -3.56
N GLN A 26 4.87 4.26 -3.37
CA GLN A 26 4.02 4.30 -2.18
C GLN A 26 2.86 3.32 -2.36
N ILE A 27 2.64 2.49 -1.35
CA ILE A 27 1.52 1.54 -1.30
C ILE A 27 0.73 1.71 -0.01
N GLY A 28 -0.53 1.30 -0.05
CA GLY A 28 -1.44 1.39 1.09
C GLY A 28 -2.66 0.50 0.91
N SER A 29 -3.40 0.30 2.01
CA SER A 29 -4.58 -0.56 2.05
C SER A 29 -5.64 0.07 2.95
N VAL A 30 -6.83 0.23 2.39
CA VAL A 30 -7.99 0.78 3.13
C VAL A 30 -8.49 -0.17 4.22
N LYS A 31 -8.20 -1.48 4.09
CA LYS A 31 -8.58 -2.51 5.06
C LYS A 31 -8.02 -2.23 6.45
N THR A 32 -6.90 -1.52 6.53
CA THR A 32 -6.31 -1.09 7.81
C THR A 32 -7.14 -0.02 8.52
N ASN A 33 -7.94 0.76 7.78
CA ASN A 33 -8.73 1.86 8.33
C ASN A 33 -10.16 1.43 8.72
N VAL A 34 -10.77 0.53 7.94
CA VAL A 34 -12.20 0.20 8.08
C VAL A 34 -12.48 -1.30 8.22
N GLY A 35 -11.43 -2.14 8.30
CA GLY A 35 -11.55 -3.58 8.36
C GLY A 35 -11.75 -4.25 7.00
N HIS A 36 -11.94 -5.57 7.02
CA HIS A 36 -12.12 -6.36 5.82
C HIS A 36 -13.60 -6.31 5.37
N THR A 37 -13.87 -5.61 4.27
CA THR A 37 -15.23 -5.40 3.74
C THR A 37 -15.63 -6.41 2.67
N GLU A 38 -14.94 -7.56 2.62
CA GLU A 38 -15.20 -8.69 1.71
C GLU A 38 -15.38 -8.23 0.25
N ALA A 39 -16.52 -8.55 -0.36
CA ALA A 39 -16.86 -8.23 -1.74
C ALA A 39 -16.84 -6.71 -2.05
N VAL A 40 -17.00 -5.86 -1.03
CA VAL A 40 -17.04 -4.39 -1.18
C VAL A 40 -15.63 -3.79 -1.07
N GLY A 41 -14.59 -4.58 -0.81
CA GLY A 41 -13.21 -4.12 -0.65
C GLY A 41 -12.69 -3.26 -1.81
N GLY A 42 -13.09 -3.59 -3.05
CA GLY A 42 -12.73 -2.81 -4.23
C GLY A 42 -13.32 -1.39 -4.22
N LEU A 43 -14.63 -1.26 -3.96
CA LEU A 43 -15.31 0.04 -3.92
C LEU A 43 -14.80 0.92 -2.78
N VAL A 44 -14.58 0.33 -1.61
CA VAL A 44 -14.02 1.03 -0.46
C VAL A 44 -12.61 1.55 -0.77
N SER A 45 -11.81 0.79 -1.53
CA SER A 45 -10.49 1.22 -1.98
C SER A 45 -10.59 2.39 -2.97
N LEU A 46 -11.55 2.37 -3.89
CA LEU A 46 -11.80 3.49 -4.80
C LEU A 46 -12.19 4.77 -4.05
N VAL A 47 -13.08 4.66 -3.05
CA VAL A 47 -13.46 5.79 -2.21
C VAL A 47 -12.26 6.39 -1.49
N LYS A 48 -11.33 5.56 -0.96
CA LYS A 48 -10.07 6.05 -0.38
C LYS A 48 -9.27 6.89 -1.39
N ILE A 49 -9.18 6.46 -2.64
CA ILE A 49 -8.46 7.20 -3.70
C ILE A 49 -9.16 8.50 -4.05
N LEU A 50 -10.49 8.50 -4.16
CA LEU A 50 -11.26 9.73 -4.42
C LEU A 50 -11.05 10.77 -3.31
N ILE A 51 -11.11 10.34 -2.05
CA ILE A 51 -10.81 11.20 -0.90
C ILE A 51 -9.38 11.72 -1.00
N ALA A 52 -8.40 10.85 -1.31
CA ALA A 52 -7.00 11.24 -1.38
C ALA A 52 -6.73 12.30 -2.46
N ILE A 53 -7.37 12.18 -3.62
CA ILE A 53 -7.29 13.17 -4.69
C ILE A 53 -7.97 14.48 -4.27
N GLN A 54 -9.16 14.39 -3.66
CA GLN A 54 -9.92 15.56 -3.23
C GLN A 54 -9.21 16.35 -2.14
N THR A 55 -8.51 15.68 -1.22
CA THR A 55 -7.80 16.33 -0.11
C THR A 55 -6.32 16.54 -0.39
N GLU A 56 -5.82 16.12 -1.56
CA GLU A 56 -4.38 16.07 -1.90
C GLU A 56 -3.53 15.38 -0.82
N ILE A 57 -4.12 14.41 -0.11
CA ILE A 57 -3.50 13.76 1.04
C ILE A 57 -3.77 12.28 0.95
N ILE A 58 -2.72 11.45 0.95
CA ILE A 58 -2.89 9.99 0.99
C ILE A 58 -3.17 9.55 2.43
N PRO A 59 -4.34 8.93 2.72
CA PRO A 59 -4.66 8.48 4.07
C PRO A 59 -3.69 7.39 4.54
N ALA A 60 -3.20 7.54 5.77
CA ALA A 60 -2.24 6.63 6.38
C ALA A 60 -2.80 5.21 6.55
N ASN A 61 -1.94 4.21 6.36
CA ASN A 61 -2.21 2.84 6.77
C ASN A 61 -2.03 2.72 8.29
N LEU A 62 -3.07 2.23 8.96
CA LEU A 62 -3.01 2.00 10.39
C LEU A 62 -2.30 0.69 10.71
N HIS A 63 -1.77 0.59 11.93
CA HIS A 63 -1.14 -0.61 12.51
C HIS A 63 0.13 -1.13 11.80
N PHE A 64 0.63 -0.44 10.77
CA PHE A 64 1.87 -0.81 10.09
C PHE A 64 3.10 -0.30 10.87
N LYS A 65 3.77 -1.20 11.61
CA LYS A 65 4.98 -0.89 12.39
C LYS A 65 6.26 -1.23 11.64
N THR A 66 6.45 -2.52 11.36
CA THR A 66 7.67 -3.08 10.77
C THR A 66 7.28 -3.89 9.53
N PRO A 67 8.00 -3.73 8.40
CA PRO A 67 7.78 -4.58 7.24
C PRO A 67 8.04 -6.05 7.60
N ALA A 68 7.28 -6.94 7.00
CA ALA A 68 7.47 -8.37 7.19
C ALA A 68 8.68 -8.84 6.37
N ILE A 69 9.44 -9.79 6.93
CA ILE A 69 10.74 -10.23 6.39
C ILE A 69 10.60 -10.99 5.06
N ASP A 70 9.43 -11.57 4.86
CA ASP A 70 8.99 -12.32 3.67
C ASP A 70 8.57 -11.42 2.50
N ILE A 71 8.61 -10.09 2.65
CA ILE A 71 8.38 -9.13 1.58
C ILE A 71 9.67 -8.31 1.32
N PRO A 72 10.60 -8.81 0.47
CA PRO A 72 11.88 -8.15 0.20
C PRO A 72 11.71 -6.73 -0.34
N ALA A 73 10.67 -6.49 -1.15
CA ALA A 73 10.40 -5.20 -1.76
C ALA A 73 10.08 -4.08 -0.76
N LEU A 74 9.56 -4.43 0.43
CA LEU A 74 9.38 -3.48 1.53
C LEU A 74 10.68 -3.25 2.31
N SER A 75 11.53 -4.27 2.40
CA SER A 75 12.79 -4.22 3.16
C SER A 75 13.90 -3.50 2.40
N ASN A 76 13.92 -3.63 1.07
CA ASN A 76 14.93 -3.00 0.20
C ASN A 76 14.54 -1.57 -0.27
N GLY A 77 13.36 -1.07 0.15
CA GLY A 77 12.91 0.29 -0.13
C GLY A 77 12.31 0.52 -1.53
N GLN A 78 12.05 -0.54 -2.31
CA GLN A 78 11.31 -0.43 -3.58
C GLN A 78 9.85 -0.01 -3.35
N LEU A 79 9.25 -0.57 -2.31
CA LEU A 79 7.90 -0.25 -1.83
C LEU A 79 7.99 0.42 -0.46
N LYS A 80 7.12 1.41 -0.23
CA LYS A 80 6.96 2.04 1.08
C LYS A 80 5.48 2.17 1.42
N VAL A 81 5.13 1.72 2.62
CA VAL A 81 3.78 1.87 3.14
C VAL A 81 3.58 3.27 3.70
N SER A 82 2.49 3.93 3.31
CA SER A 82 2.10 5.23 3.86
C SER A 82 1.82 5.12 5.37
N LYS A 83 2.67 5.73 6.22
CA LYS A 83 2.49 5.77 7.68
C LYS A 83 1.87 7.06 8.18
N TYR A 84 1.98 8.13 7.39
CA TYR A 84 1.51 9.47 7.74
C TYR A 84 0.80 10.06 6.53
N PRO A 85 -0.15 10.99 6.75
CA PRO A 85 -0.69 11.78 5.65
C PRO A 85 0.44 12.52 4.93
N PHE A 86 0.49 12.45 3.60
CA PHE A 86 1.46 13.19 2.78
C PHE A 86 0.83 13.63 1.46
N ILE A 87 1.42 14.67 0.88
CA ILE A 87 1.04 15.33 -0.39
C ILE A 87 1.96 14.82 -1.50
#